data_AF-A0A0Q9RCE6-F1
#
_entry.id   AF-A0A0Q9RCE6-F1
#
_cell.length_a   1.000
_cell.length_b   1.000
_cell.length_c   1.000
_cell.angle_alpha   90.00
_cell.angle_beta   90.00
_cell.angle_gamma   90.00
#
_symmetry.space_group_name_H-M   'P 1'
#
loop_
_entity.id
_entity.type
_entity.pdbx_description
1 polymer ?
#
loop_
_entity_poly.entity_id
_entity_poly.type
_entity_poly.pdbx_seq_one_letter_code
_entity_poly.pdbx_strand_id
1 'polypeptide(L)'
;MRIGGVTLFICGIFLFGISGLEKVLIYVAGAISFKSADMNQLKYTTPPNIWNLVNYTLIISIILCIAGLILFVLSLNSQHRTNKKL
;
A
#
# COMPACT_ATOMS: atom_id res chain seq x y z
N MET A 1 -5.39 22.12 -2.22
CA MET A 1 -5.86 20.81 -1.69
C MET A 1 -5.98 19.71 -2.74
N ARG A 2 -6.40 20.00 -3.99
CA ARG A 2 -6.48 18.98 -5.08
C ARG A 2 -5.17 18.20 -5.31
N ILE A 3 -4.05 18.91 -5.41
CA ILE A 3 -2.73 18.30 -5.66
C ILE A 3 -2.36 17.34 -4.54
N GLY A 4 -2.62 17.70 -3.28
CA GLY A 4 -2.32 16.84 -2.11
C GLY A 4 -3.09 15.52 -2.11
N GLY A 5 -4.37 15.50 -2.50
CA GLY A 5 -5.15 14.27 -2.61
C GLY A 5 -4.63 13.33 -3.70
N VAL A 6 -4.26 13.88 -4.86
CA VAL A 6 -3.68 13.12 -5.98
C VAL A 6 -2.30 12.59 -5.62
N THR A 7 -1.43 13.40 -4.99
CA THR A 7 -0.11 12.97 -4.53
C THR A 7 -0.19 11.83 -3.51
N LEU A 8 -1.11 11.91 -2.54
CA LEU A 8 -1.32 10.84 -1.56
C LEU A 8 -1.81 9.55 -2.20
N PHE A 9 -2.72 9.64 -3.18
CA PHE A 9 -3.21 8.48 -3.92
C PHE A 9 -2.09 7.79 -4.71
N ILE A 10 -1.28 8.57 -5.44
CA ILE A 10 -0.12 8.04 -6.19
C ILE A 10 0.89 7.39 -5.24
N CYS A 11 1.18 8.03 -4.10
CA CYS A 11 2.07 7.47 -3.09
C CYS A 11 1.55 6.12 -2.55
N GLY A 12 0.24 6.02 -2.30
CA GLY A 12 -0.40 4.77 -1.91
C GLY A 12 -0.23 3.65 -2.93
N ILE A 13 -0.35 3.95 -4.24
CA ILE A 13 -0.12 2.98 -5.32
C ILE A 13 1.34 2.48 -5.32
N PHE A 14 2.30 3.39 -5.16
CA PHE A 14 3.72 3.00 -5.09
C PHE A 14 4.00 2.11 -3.87
N LEU A 15 3.48 2.47 -2.70
CA LEU A 15 3.59 1.65 -1.48
C LEU A 15 2.95 0.27 -1.63
N PHE A 16 1.83 0.19 -2.36
CA PHE A 16 1.18 -1.08 -2.65
C PHE A 16 2.09 -1.96 -3.52
N GLY A 17 2.70 -1.39 -4.57
CA GLY A 17 3.68 -2.08 -5.40
C GLY A 17 4.91 -2.55 -4.61
N ILE A 18 5.42 -1.71 -3.71
CA ILE A 18 6.55 -2.08 -2.82
C ILE A 18 6.17 -3.25 -1.92
N SER A 19 4.97 -3.28 -1.34
CA SER A 19 4.53 -4.42 -0.50
C SER A 19 4.48 -5.75 -1.26
N GLY A 20 4.16 -5.71 -2.56
CA GLY A 20 4.24 -6.89 -3.43
C GLY A 20 5.68 -7.33 -3.66
N LEU A 21 6.58 -6.38 -3.95
CA LEU A 21 8.01 -6.64 -4.12
C LEU A 21 8.64 -7.22 -2.85
N GLU A 22 8.25 -6.74 -1.67
CA GLU A 22 8.71 -7.28 -0.38
C GLU A 22 8.33 -8.76 -0.21
N LYS A 23 7.10 -9.17 -0.58
CA LYS A 23 6.71 -10.59 -0.58
C LYS A 23 7.52 -11.43 -1.55
N VAL A 24 7.79 -10.90 -2.75
CA VAL A 24 8.64 -11.58 -3.73
C VAL A 24 10.05 -11.76 -3.17
N LEU A 25 10.59 -10.75 -2.49
CA LEU A 25 11.91 -10.80 -1.87
C LEU A 25 11.99 -11.89 -0.79
N ILE A 26 10.96 -11.98 0.07
CA ILE A 26 10.84 -13.03 1.09
C ILE A 26 10.78 -14.41 0.43
N TYR A 27 9.97 -14.55 -0.63
CA TYR A 27 9.85 -15.80 -1.37
C TYR A 27 11.19 -16.26 -1.96
N VAL A 28 11.91 -15.35 -2.63
CA VAL A 28 13.23 -15.64 -3.21
C VAL A 28 14.25 -15.97 -2.13
N ALA A 29 14.28 -15.22 -1.04
CA ALA A 29 15.17 -15.49 0.09
C ALA A 29 14.89 -16.88 0.70
N GLY A 30 13.61 -17.21 0.92
CA GLY A 30 13.23 -18.52 1.44
C GLY A 30 13.51 -19.67 0.48
N ALA A 31 13.34 -19.47 -0.84
CA ALA A 31 13.70 -20.45 -1.86
C ALA A 31 15.21 -20.78 -1.84
N ILE A 32 16.05 -19.77 -1.59
CA ILE A 32 17.51 -19.94 -1.46
C ILE A 32 17.87 -20.62 -0.15
N SER A 33 17.24 -20.25 0.97
CA SER A 33 17.62 -20.73 2.31
C SER A 33 17.04 -22.11 2.68
N PHE A 34 15.81 -22.43 2.26
CA PHE A 34 15.08 -23.62 2.74
C PHE A 34 14.83 -24.66 1.64
N LYS A 35 15.15 -24.35 0.38
CA LYS A 35 15.01 -25.24 -0.78
C LYS A 35 13.59 -25.84 -0.93
N SER A 36 12.60 -25.21 -0.31
CA SER A 36 11.20 -25.59 -0.35
C SER A 36 10.38 -24.44 -0.93
N ALA A 37 9.58 -24.76 -1.95
CA ALA A 37 8.72 -23.79 -2.63
C ALA A 37 7.39 -23.57 -1.88
N ASP A 38 7.26 -24.08 -0.66
CA ASP A 38 6.01 -24.13 0.07
C ASP A 38 5.80 -22.86 0.91
N MET A 39 4.75 -22.11 0.56
CA MET A 39 4.41 -20.82 1.17
C MET A 39 4.19 -20.94 2.69
N ASN A 40 3.68 -22.08 3.15
CA ASN A 40 3.45 -22.31 4.57
C ASN A 40 4.77 -22.40 5.34
N GLN A 41 5.75 -23.14 4.81
CA GLN A 41 7.07 -23.23 5.43
C GLN A 41 7.79 -21.89 5.46
N LEU A 42 7.67 -21.09 4.40
CA LEU A 42 8.18 -19.72 4.35
C LEU A 42 7.62 -18.83 5.46
N LYS A 43 6.33 -18.94 5.75
CA LYS A 43 5.70 -18.19 6.84
C LYS A 43 6.22 -18.61 8.23
N TYR A 44 6.49 -19.89 8.44
CA TYR A 44 7.00 -20.40 9.73
C TYR A 44 8.50 -20.14 9.93
N THR A 45 9.26 -20.07 8.84
CA THR A 45 10.72 -19.86 8.88
C THR A 45 11.13 -18.39 8.82
N THR A 46 10.30 -17.54 8.21
CA THR A 46 10.54 -16.10 8.16
C THR A 46 10.27 -15.49 9.54
N PRO A 47 11.20 -14.69 10.10
CA PRO A 47 10.96 -13.97 11.34
C PRO A 47 9.65 -13.18 11.30
N PRO A 48 8.81 -13.26 12.35
CA PRO A 48 7.48 -12.65 12.35
C PRO A 48 7.53 -11.13 12.13
N ASN A 49 8.62 -10.47 12.55
CA ASN A 49 8.84 -9.05 12.31
C ASN A 49 8.88 -8.71 10.81
N ILE A 50 9.55 -9.54 10.00
CA ILE A 50 9.67 -9.32 8.55
C ILE A 50 8.33 -9.63 7.87
N TRP A 51 7.69 -10.74 8.24
CA TRP A 51 6.38 -11.11 7.68
C TRP A 51 5.29 -10.08 7.99
N ASN A 52 5.28 -9.55 9.22
CA ASN A 52 4.33 -8.53 9.63
C ASN A 52 4.64 -7.17 9.00
N LEU A 53 5.91 -6.82 8.80
CA LEU A 53 6.28 -5.58 8.12
C LEU A 53 5.61 -5.49 6.74
N VAL A 54 5.69 -6.53 5.93
CA VAL A 54 5.08 -6.55 4.60
C VAL A 54 3.55 -6.42 4.66
N ASN A 55 2.91 -7.06 5.64
CA ASN A 55 1.47 -6.92 5.85
C ASN A 55 1.11 -5.49 6.29
N TYR A 56 1.94 -4.85 7.13
CA TYR A 56 1.74 -3.47 7.53
C TYR A 56 1.93 -2.50 6.37
N THR A 57 2.97 -2.67 5.55
CA THR A 57 3.19 -1.87 4.32
C THR A 57 1.97 -1.97 3.40
N LEU A 58 1.43 -3.17 3.23
CA LEU A 58 0.23 -3.41 2.43
C LEU A 58 -1.00 -2.72 3.02
N ILE A 59 -1.26 -2.86 4.32
CA ILE A 59 -2.40 -2.21 4.98
C ILE A 59 -2.28 -0.68 4.90
N ILE A 60 -1.10 -0.12 5.20
CA ILE A 60 -0.84 1.32 5.15
C ILE A 60 -1.06 1.85 3.73
N SER A 61 -0.61 1.12 2.71
CA SER A 61 -0.80 1.50 1.31
C SER A 61 -2.29 1.61 0.92
N ILE A 62 -3.11 0.66 1.36
CA ILE A 62 -4.57 0.69 1.14
C ILE A 62 -5.21 1.88 1.84
N ILE A 63 -4.85 2.12 3.12
CA ILE A 63 -5.35 3.25 3.89
C ILE A 63 -4.98 4.57 3.19
N LEU A 64 -3.75 4.70 2.70
CA LEU A 64 -3.29 5.90 1.99
C LEU A 64 -4.07 6.12 0.69
N CYS A 65 -4.31 5.07 -0.09
CA CYS A 65 -5.12 5.14 -1.31
C CYS A 65 -6.54 5.61 -0.99
N ILE A 66 -7.19 5.03 0.02
CA ILE A 66 -8.55 5.41 0.42
C ILE A 66 -8.58 6.86 0.91
N ALA A 67 -7.64 7.27 1.75
CA ALA A 67 -7.56 8.63 2.26
C ALA A 67 -7.33 9.66 1.14
N GLY A 68 -6.43 9.36 0.19
CA GLY A 68 -6.19 10.19 -1.00
C GLY A 68 -7.45 10.35 -1.86
N LEU A 69 -8.19 9.25 -2.06
CA LEU A 69 -9.44 9.26 -2.83
C LEU A 69 -10.54 10.06 -2.14
N ILE A 70 -10.72 9.91 -0.82
CA ILE A 70 -11.68 10.71 -0.02
C ILE A 70 -11.35 12.19 -0.13
N LEU A 71 -10.09 12.57 0.06
CA LEU A 71 -9.65 13.97 -0.05
C LEU A 71 -9.88 14.53 -1.46
N PHE A 72 -9.66 13.72 -2.49
CA PHE A 72 -9.94 14.11 -3.86
C PHE A 72 -11.44 14.40 -4.09
N VAL A 73 -12.32 13.50 -3.65
CA VAL A 73 -13.79 13.67 -3.76
C VAL A 73 -14.27 14.90 -2.98
N LEU A 74 -13.80 15.10 -1.75
CA LEU A 74 -14.12 16.28 -0.95
C LEU A 74 -13.66 17.57 -1.64
N SER A 75 -12.49 17.55 -2.27
CA SER A 75 -11.98 18.68 -3.02
C SER A 75 -12.79 18.99 -4.28
N LEU A 76 -13.41 18.00 -4.93
CA LEU A 76 -14.34 18.21 -6.05
C LEU A 76 -15.65 18.84 -5.56
N ASN A 77 -16.21 18.33 -4.47
CA ASN A 77 -17.48 18.81 -3.92
C ASN A 77 -17.38 20.27 -3.41
N SER A 78 -16.25 20.63 -2.78
CA SER A 78 -16.00 22.00 -2.33
C SER A 78 -16.03 23.01 -3.48
N GLN A 79 -15.44 22.68 -4.63
CA GLN A 79 -15.43 23.53 -5.82
C GLN A 79 -16.81 23.75 -6.43
N HIS A 80 -17.67 22.73 -6.41
CA HIS A 80 -19.04 22.86 -6.91
C HIS A 80 -19.87 23.86 -6.06
N ARG A 81 -19.65 23.93 -4.74
CA ARG A 81 -20.36 24.91 -3.89
C ARG A 81 -19.92 26.35 -4.14
N THR A 82 -18.65 26.59 -4.46
CA THR A 82 -18.15 27.95 -4.71
C THR A 82 -18.67 28.52 -6.03
N ASN A 83 -18.75 27.69 -7.08
CA ASN A 83 -19.28 28.12 -8.40
C ASN A 83 -20.79 28.41 -8.40
N LYS A 84 -21.56 27.89 -7.45
CA LYS A 84 -23.00 28.17 -7.31
C LYS A 84 -23.32 29.48 -6.56
N LYS A 85 -22.31 30.11 -5.96
CA LYS A 85 -22.47 31.35 -5.17
C LYS A 85 -22.01 32.61 -5.91
N LEU A 86 -21.44 32.47 -7.10
CA LEU A 86 -21.12 33.53 -8.06
C LEU A 86 -22.21 33.56 -9.13
#